data_AF-A0A147JSM9-F1
#
_entry.id   AF-A0A147JSM9-F1
#
_cell.length_a   1.000
_cell.length_b   1.000
_cell.length_c   1.000
_cell.angle_alpha   90.00
_cell.angle_beta   90.00
_cell.angle_gamma   90.00
#
_symmetry.space_group_name_H-M   'P 1'
#
loop_
_entity.id
_entity.type
_entity.pdbx_description
1 polymer ?
#
loop_
_entity_poly.entity_id
_entity_poly.type
_entity_poly.pdbx_seq_one_letter_code
_entity_poly.pdbx_strand_id
1 'polypeptide(L)'
;MAQIVKVEKYILRKKEEKQKSIKSLQTLRNIGLVTAERLYSIGIKTPEQMKQSNPEKLYEKLKKKSGGKLDKCVSYQLQGAVLDIPWPNCKNLTKSRLNQNKAGHR
;
A
#
# COMPACT_ATOMS: atom_id res chain seq x y z
N MET A 1 8.80 20.54 -33.30
CA MET A 1 7.39 20.15 -33.10
C MET A 1 7.21 18.67 -32.74
N ALA A 2 7.66 17.69 -33.56
CA ALA A 2 7.41 16.26 -33.30
C ALA A 2 7.94 15.70 -31.96
N GLN A 3 9.11 16.15 -31.50
CA GLN A 3 9.72 15.68 -30.25
C GLN A 3 8.94 16.10 -28.99
N ILE A 4 8.34 17.30 -28.99
CA ILE A 4 7.59 17.85 -27.85
C ILE A 4 6.30 17.05 -27.64
N VAL A 5 5.57 16.76 -28.71
CA VAL A 5 4.33 15.96 -28.69
C VAL A 5 4.57 14.55 -28.12
N LYS A 6 5.74 13.96 -28.36
CA LYS A 6 6.11 12.63 -27.82
C LYS A 6 6.32 12.67 -26.31
N VAL A 7 6.94 13.73 -25.79
CA VAL A 7 7.17 13.91 -24.34
C VAL A 7 5.85 14.14 -23.59
N GLU A 8 4.97 14.97 -24.13
CA GLU A 8 3.66 15.23 -23.52
C GLU A 8 2.81 13.96 -23.42
N LYS A 9 2.73 13.17 -24.49
CA LYS A 9 2.04 11.86 -24.49
C LYS A 9 2.61 10.92 -23.43
N TYR A 10 3.93 10.90 -23.23
CA TYR A 10 4.56 10.08 -22.20
C TYR A 10 4.18 10.52 -20.77
N ILE A 11 4.18 11.83 -20.51
CA ILE A 11 3.80 12.38 -19.20
C ILE A 11 2.33 12.07 -18.89
N LEU A 12 1.43 12.27 -19.86
CA LEU A 12 0.00 11.96 -19.71
C LEU A 12 -0.21 10.47 -19.39
N ARG A 13 0.41 9.58 -20.16
CA ARG A 13 0.33 8.14 -19.92
C ARG A 13 0.84 7.77 -18.52
N LYS A 14 1.94 8.36 -18.06
CA LYS A 14 2.48 8.11 -16.71
C LYS A 14 1.54 8.61 -15.61
N LYS A 15 0.89 9.75 -15.83
CA LYS A 15 -0.12 10.28 -14.91
C LYS A 15 -1.33 9.34 -14.80
N GLU A 16 -1.83 8.86 -15.93
CA GLU A 16 -2.94 7.89 -15.99
C GLU A 16 -2.57 6.55 -15.33
N GLU A 17 -1.38 6.00 -15.61
CA GLU A 17 -0.86 4.79 -14.96
C GLU A 17 -0.81 4.96 -13.43
N LYS A 18 -0.28 6.09 -12.95
CA LYS A 18 -0.23 6.42 -11.52
C LYS A 18 -1.64 6.48 -10.92
N GLN A 19 -2.56 7.19 -11.56
CA GLN A 19 -3.94 7.32 -11.08
C GLN A 19 -4.67 5.98 -11.05
N LYS A 20 -4.47 5.13 -12.06
CA LYS A 20 -5.02 3.78 -12.09
C LYS A 20 -4.49 2.92 -10.94
N SER A 21 -3.18 2.95 -10.69
CA SER A 21 -2.59 2.27 -9.53
C SER A 21 -3.14 2.78 -8.19
N ILE A 22 -3.22 4.10 -8.00
CA ILE A 22 -3.75 4.70 -6.76
C ILE A 22 -5.22 4.31 -6.55
N LYS A 23 -6.05 4.33 -7.61
CA LYS A 23 -7.44 3.87 -7.54
C LYS A 23 -7.53 2.38 -7.22
N SER A 24 -6.68 1.56 -7.85
CA SER A 24 -6.66 0.12 -7.61
C SER A 24 -6.24 -0.22 -6.18
N LEU A 25 -5.26 0.48 -5.59
CA LEU A 25 -4.85 0.26 -4.20
C LEU A 25 -5.94 0.60 -3.18
N GLN A 26 -6.83 1.55 -3.50
CA GLN A 26 -7.96 1.93 -2.64
C GLN A 26 -9.06 0.86 -2.56
N THR A 27 -9.02 -0.18 -3.40
CA THR A 27 -9.95 -1.32 -3.26
C THR A 27 -9.61 -2.21 -2.06
N LEU A 28 -8.40 -2.08 -1.51
CA LEU A 28 -7.98 -2.79 -0.31
C LEU A 28 -8.63 -2.19 0.93
N ARG A 29 -9.06 -3.06 1.83
CA ARG A 29 -9.57 -2.65 3.13
C ARG A 29 -8.56 -1.79 3.88
N ASN A 30 -9.05 -0.73 4.53
CA ASN A 30 -8.28 0.24 5.30
C ASN A 30 -7.36 1.17 4.47
N ILE A 31 -7.38 1.09 3.14
CA ILE A 31 -6.51 1.92 2.29
C ILE A 31 -7.31 3.05 1.64
N GLY A 32 -7.25 4.24 2.23
CA GLY A 32 -7.74 5.48 1.60
C GLY A 32 -6.70 6.09 0.65
N LEU A 33 -7.09 7.17 -0.05
CA LEU A 33 -6.27 7.89 -1.02
C LEU A 33 -4.85 8.20 -0.51
N VAL A 34 -4.73 8.81 0.69
CA VAL A 34 -3.44 9.21 1.26
C VAL A 34 -2.51 8.00 1.46
N THR A 35 -3.04 6.88 1.95
CA THR A 35 -2.27 5.65 2.15
C THR A 35 -1.90 5.02 0.81
N ALA A 36 -2.81 5.03 -0.18
CA ALA A 36 -2.53 4.55 -1.52
C ALA A 36 -1.42 5.36 -2.22
N GLU A 37 -1.42 6.69 -2.09
CA GLU A 37 -0.34 7.54 -2.62
C GLU A 37 1.00 7.27 -1.97
N ARG A 38 1.00 7.09 -0.63
CA ARG A 38 2.19 6.71 0.13
C ARG A 38 2.74 5.36 -0.32
N LEU A 39 1.89 4.36 -0.49
CA LEU A 39 2.24 3.03 -1.02
C LEU A 39 2.84 3.11 -2.42
N TYR A 40 2.18 3.84 -3.33
CA TYR A 40 2.71 4.09 -4.68
C TYR A 40 4.10 4.72 -4.64
N SER A 41 4.30 5.69 -3.75
CA SER A 41 5.57 6.40 -3.60
C SER A 41 6.73 5.49 -3.15
N ILE A 42 6.45 4.36 -2.50
CA ILE A 42 7.46 3.36 -2.11
C ILE A 42 7.50 2.14 -3.02
N GLY A 43 6.82 2.21 -4.18
CA GLY A 43 6.89 1.21 -5.24
C GLY A 43 5.80 0.14 -5.20
N ILE A 44 4.83 0.21 -4.27
CA ILE A 44 3.66 -0.67 -4.27
C ILE A 44 2.60 -0.08 -5.20
N LYS A 45 2.35 -0.73 -6.34
CA LYS A 45 1.52 -0.23 -7.43
C LYS A 45 0.26 -1.06 -7.67
N THR A 46 0.15 -2.25 -7.09
CA THR A 46 -1.02 -3.13 -7.24
C THR A 46 -1.46 -3.74 -5.91
N PRO A 47 -2.75 -4.13 -5.78
CA PRO A 47 -3.27 -4.84 -4.61
C PRO A 47 -2.51 -6.14 -4.29
N GLU A 48 -2.09 -6.89 -5.31
CA GLU A 48 -1.37 -8.15 -5.16
C GLU A 48 0.00 -7.93 -4.52
N GLN A 49 0.72 -6.90 -4.95
CA GLN A 49 2.00 -6.51 -4.34
C GLN A 49 1.83 -6.16 -2.86
N MET A 50 0.74 -5.47 -2.51
CA MET A 50 0.43 -5.17 -1.11
C MET A 50 0.14 -6.45 -0.32
N LYS A 51 -0.73 -7.34 -0.82
CA LYS A 51 -1.09 -8.62 -0.17
C LYS A 51 0.10 -9.55 0.04
N GLN A 52 1.09 -9.53 -0.85
CA GLN A 52 2.32 -10.32 -0.74
C GLN A 52 3.41 -9.66 0.12
N SER A 53 3.23 -8.41 0.52
CA SER A 53 4.21 -7.66 1.31
C SER A 53 4.15 -8.00 2.79
N ASN A 54 5.25 -7.73 3.50
CA ASN A 54 5.27 -7.71 4.96
C ASN A 54 4.84 -6.32 5.46
N PRO A 55 3.72 -6.20 6.21
CA PRO A 55 3.21 -4.91 6.70
C PRO A 55 4.19 -4.13 7.59
N GLU A 56 4.95 -4.81 8.45
CA GLU A 56 5.97 -4.19 9.31
C GLU A 56 7.06 -3.54 8.46
N LYS A 57 7.56 -4.25 7.44
CA LYS A 57 8.56 -3.71 6.51
C LYS A 57 8.03 -2.52 5.70
N LEU A 58 6.76 -2.55 5.28
CA LEU A 58 6.14 -1.42 4.59
C LEU A 58 5.98 -0.20 5.49
N TYR A 59 5.55 -0.41 6.74
CA TYR A 59 5.45 0.65 7.74
C TYR A 59 6.81 1.34 7.93
N GLU A 60 7.90 0.58 8.10
CA GLU A 60 9.24 1.17 8.26
C GLU A 60 9.70 1.94 7.00
N LYS A 61 9.40 1.43 5.80
CA LYS A 61 9.67 2.16 4.55
C LYS A 61 8.92 3.50 4.49
N LEU A 62 7.63 3.50 4.85
CA LEU A 62 6.82 4.71 4.89
C LEU A 62 7.30 5.69 5.96
N LYS A 63 7.65 5.19 7.15
CA LYS A 63 8.17 5.99 8.25
C LYS A 63 9.48 6.66 7.87
N LYS A 64 10.44 5.91 7.29
CA LYS A 64 11.69 6.46 6.77
C LYS A 64 11.44 7.54 5.72
N LYS A 65 10.53 7.29 4.77
CA LYS A 65 10.18 8.27 3.73
C LYS A 65 9.50 9.53 4.28
N SER A 66 8.82 9.42 5.42
CA SER A 66 8.12 10.54 6.09
C SER A 66 9.02 11.26 7.11
N GLY A 67 10.35 11.16 7.00
CA GLY A 67 11.28 11.81 7.93
C GLY A 67 11.30 11.17 9.33
N GLY A 68 10.94 9.90 9.46
CA GLY A 68 10.96 9.16 10.71
C GLY A 68 9.67 9.25 11.55
N LYS A 69 8.68 10.04 11.14
CA LYS A 69 7.39 10.19 11.84
C LYS A 69 6.26 9.51 11.06
N LEU A 70 5.58 8.57 11.71
CA LEU A 70 4.39 7.92 11.15
C LEU A 70 3.54 7.30 12.27
N ASP A 71 2.25 7.60 12.29
CA ASP A 71 1.35 7.10 13.34
C ASP A 71 1.29 5.57 13.35
N LYS A 72 1.27 4.99 14.56
CA LYS A 72 1.21 3.54 14.73
C LYS A 72 -0.04 2.93 14.10
N CYS A 73 -1.14 3.68 14.00
CA CYS A 73 -2.36 3.22 13.34
C CYS A 73 -2.14 2.82 11.87
N VAL A 74 -1.14 3.41 11.20
CA VAL A 74 -0.78 3.03 9.82
C VAL A 74 -0.26 1.60 9.76
N SER A 75 0.49 1.14 10.77
CA SER A 75 0.95 -0.25 10.86
C SER A 75 -0.24 -1.23 10.89
N TYR A 76 -1.29 -0.90 11.64
CA TYR A 76 -2.51 -1.72 11.72
C TYR A 76 -3.33 -1.66 10.43
N GLN A 77 -3.39 -0.50 9.77
CA GLN A 77 -4.05 -0.37 8.46
C GLN A 77 -3.38 -1.26 7.42
N LEU A 78 -2.05 -1.24 7.35
CA LEU A 78 -1.28 -2.09 6.43
C LEU A 78 -1.47 -3.58 6.75
N GLN A 79 -1.48 -3.94 8.03
CA GLN A 79 -1.73 -5.31 8.47
C GLN A 79 -3.14 -5.79 8.09
N GLY A 80 -4.15 -4.97 8.35
CA GLY A 80 -5.54 -5.25 8.00
C GLY A 80 -5.78 -5.31 6.50
N ALA A 81 -5.04 -4.55 5.69
CA ALA A 81 -5.12 -4.62 4.24
C ALA A 81 -4.57 -5.94 3.67
N VAL A 82 -3.51 -6.51 4.28
CA VAL A 82 -2.97 -7.82 3.89
C VAL A 82 -3.89 -8.96 4.32
N LEU A 83 -4.46 -8.87 5.52
CA LEU A 83 -5.34 -9.90 6.08
C LEU A 83 -6.81 -9.77 5.67
N ASP A 84 -7.16 -8.69 4.96
CA ASP A 84 -8.54 -8.28 4.66
C ASP A 84 -9.47 -8.21 5.89
N ILE A 85 -9.00 -7.59 6.97
CA ILE A 85 -9.80 -7.36 8.19
C ILE A 85 -9.77 -5.88 8.62
N PRO A 86 -10.80 -5.37 9.33
CA PRO A 86 -10.80 -4.00 9.85
C PRO A 86 -9.57 -3.76 10.72
N TRP A 87 -8.86 -2.65 10.49
CA TRP A 87 -7.64 -2.32 11.23
C TRP A 87 -7.81 -2.26 12.78
N PRO A 88 -8.98 -1.91 13.37
CA PRO A 88 -9.15 -1.98 14.81
C PRO A 88 -8.93 -3.40 15.37
N ASN A 89 -9.26 -4.43 14.59
CA ASN A 89 -9.05 -5.84 14.94
C ASN A 89 -7.57 -6.24 14.88
N CYS A 90 -6.71 -5.40 14.29
CA CYS A 90 -5.27 -5.64 14.19
C CYS A 90 -4.48 -5.09 15.39
N LYS A 91 -5.06 -4.23 16.24
CA LYS A 91 -4.34 -3.56 17.34
C LYS A 91 -3.65 -4.54 18.30
N ASN A 92 -4.29 -5.68 18.55
CA ASN A 92 -3.88 -6.69 19.53
C ASN A 92 -3.41 -8.01 18.88
N LEU A 93 -3.11 -8.02 17.58
CA LEU A 93 -2.58 -9.22 16.92
C LEU A 93 -1.10 -9.39 17.31
N THR A 94 -0.83 -10.38 18.15
CA THR A 94 0.54 -10.84 18.43
C THR A 94 1.08 -11.65 17.25
N LYS A 95 2.41 -11.72 17.12
CA LYS A 95 3.09 -12.47 16.04
C LYS A 95 2.66 -13.95 15.97
N SER A 96 2.24 -14.57 17.08
CA SER A 96 1.81 -15.98 17.09
C SER A 96 0.44 -16.20 16.41
N ARG A 97 -0.52 -15.27 16.53
CA ARG A 97 -1.84 -15.35 15.86
C ARG A 97 -1.74 -15.18 14.34
N LEU A 98 -0.73 -14.48 13.85
CA LEU A 98 -0.52 -14.25 12.40
C LEU A 98 -0.09 -15.51 11.64
N ASN A 99 0.58 -16.46 12.32
CA ASN A 99 1.00 -17.71 11.71
C ASN A 99 -0.14 -18.72 11.56
N GLN A 100 -1.14 -18.69 12.45
CA GLN A 100 -2.32 -19.58 12.37
C GLN A 100 -3.22 -19.23 11.18
N ASN A 101 -3.40 -17.95 10.87
CA ASN A 101 -4.27 -17.51 9.76
C ASN A 101 -3.67 -17.74 8.37
N LYS A 102 -2.35 -17.94 8.24
CA LYS A 102 -1.71 -18.28 6.95
C LYS A 102 -1.81 -19.76 6.60
N ALA A 103 -2.09 -20.63 7.56
CA ALA A 103 -2.19 -22.07 7.34
C ALA A 103 -3.56 -22.53 6.82
N GLY A 104 -4.58 -21.65 6.86
CA GLY A 104 -5.98 -21.99 6.53
C GLY A 104 -6.46 -21.57 5.14
N HIS A 105 -5.59 -21.15 4.22
CA HIS A 105 -5.94 -20.81 2.83
C HIS A 105 -5.07 -21.65 1.88
N ARG A 106 -5.27 -22.97 1.90
CA ARG A 106 -4.78 -23.91 0.88
C ARG A 106 -5.96 -24.40 0.06
#